data_AF-G3HTH4-F1
#
_entry.id   AF-G3HTH4-F1
#
_cell.length_a   1.000
_cell.length_b   1.000
_cell.length_c   1.000
_cell.angle_alpha   90.00
_cell.angle_beta   90.00
_cell.angle_gamma   90.00
#
_symmetry.space_group_name_H-M   'P 1'
#
loop_
_entity.id
_entity.type
_entity.pdbx_description
1 polymer ?
#
loop_
_entity_poly.entity_id
_entity_poly.type
_entity_poly.pdbx_seq_one_letter_code
_entity_poly.pdbx_strand_id
1 'polypeptide(L)'
;MKSSGNYIQNYVASQPKLAPFVIQALIQVIAKLTKLGWFEVQKDEFVFRDIIADVKRFLQGLSDPGNYHEFCRFLARLKTNYQLGELVLVKEYAEVIGLIANFTITSLQHWEFAPNSVHYLLTLWQRMVASVPFVKSAEPHLLDTYAPEITKAFITSRLESVAIVVRDNLDDPLDDTATVFQQLEQLCTVSRCEYEKTCTLLVQLFDQNAQNYQKLLHSASALPVDVAIQEDM
;
A
#
# COMPACT_ATOMS: atom_id res chain seq x y z
N MET A 1 -21.85 31.21 4.02
CA MET A 1 -20.47 31.21 4.54
C MET A 1 -19.80 29.94 4.06
N LYS A 2 -18.71 30.07 3.29
CA LYS A 2 -17.88 28.92 2.90
C LYS A 2 -17.24 28.38 4.18
N SER A 3 -17.40 27.09 4.46
CA SER A 3 -16.76 26.41 5.60
C SER A 3 -15.26 26.69 5.59
N SER A 4 -14.66 26.94 6.76
CA SER A 4 -13.23 27.19 6.93
C SER A 4 -12.37 26.06 6.33
N GLY A 5 -12.90 24.83 6.27
CA GLY A 5 -12.27 23.69 5.58
C GLY A 5 -12.13 23.90 4.08
N ASN A 6 -13.16 24.49 3.45
CA ASN A 6 -13.17 24.83 2.02
C ASN A 6 -12.15 25.93 1.67
N TYR A 7 -11.80 26.81 2.62
CA TYR A 7 -10.79 27.85 2.40
C TYR A 7 -9.38 27.30 2.44
N ILE A 8 -9.09 26.44 3.42
CA ILE A 8 -7.81 25.72 3.51
C ILE A 8 -7.65 24.80 2.28
N GLN A 9 -8.69 24.05 1.90
CA GLN A 9 -8.70 23.21 0.70
C GLN A 9 -8.41 24.00 -0.59
N ASN A 10 -9.03 25.17 -0.79
CA ASN A 10 -8.78 25.98 -1.99
C ASN A 10 -7.40 26.66 -1.97
N TYR A 11 -6.90 27.05 -0.80
CA TYR A 11 -5.56 27.64 -0.66
C TYR A 11 -4.46 26.62 -1.04
N VAL A 12 -4.64 25.37 -0.63
CA VAL A 12 -3.73 24.26 -0.97
C VAL A 12 -3.75 23.94 -2.46
N ALA A 13 -4.94 23.91 -3.07
CA ALA A 13 -5.09 23.66 -4.51
C ALA A 13 -4.43 24.74 -5.39
N SER A 14 -4.23 25.96 -4.87
CA SER A 14 -3.64 27.09 -5.60
C SER A 14 -2.11 27.13 -5.59
N GLN A 15 -1.43 26.27 -4.81
CA GLN A 15 0.02 26.32 -4.61
C GLN A 15 0.71 24.99 -4.92
N PRO A 16 1.15 24.76 -6.18
CA PRO A 16 1.77 23.51 -6.60
C PRO A 16 3.19 23.25 -6.01
N LYS A 17 3.71 24.15 -5.16
CA LYS A 17 5.02 24.01 -4.48
C LYS A 17 4.91 24.26 -2.97
N LEU A 18 3.93 23.61 -2.32
CA LEU A 18 3.85 23.65 -0.86
C LEU A 18 5.00 22.83 -0.27
N ALA A 19 5.73 23.42 0.67
CA ALA A 19 6.82 22.73 1.33
C ALA A 19 6.28 21.50 2.10
N PRO A 20 7.05 20.40 2.21
CA PRO A 20 6.60 19.16 2.84
C PRO A 20 6.02 19.33 4.24
N PHE A 21 6.56 20.25 5.05
CA PHE A 21 6.04 20.55 6.39
C PHE A 21 4.63 21.17 6.37
N VAL A 22 4.29 21.92 5.32
CA VAL A 22 2.95 22.51 5.15
C VAL A 22 1.97 21.41 4.79
N ILE A 23 2.35 20.51 3.89
CA ILE A 23 1.53 19.35 3.50
C ILE A 23 1.29 18.42 4.70
N GLN A 24 2.32 18.18 5.50
CA GLN A 24 2.21 17.44 6.75
C GLN A 24 1.23 18.11 7.74
N ALA A 25 1.33 19.43 7.94
CA ALA A 25 0.42 20.17 8.80
C ALA A 25 -1.02 20.10 8.29
N LEU A 26 -1.22 20.20 6.97
CA LEU A 26 -2.51 20.10 6.31
C LEU A 26 -3.12 18.71 6.46
N ILE A 27 -2.35 17.64 6.24
CA ILE A 27 -2.79 16.26 6.47
C ILE A 27 -3.22 16.06 7.92
N GLN A 28 -2.45 16.60 8.88
CA GLN A 28 -2.82 16.51 10.30
C GLN A 28 -4.07 17.31 10.63
N VAL A 29 -4.24 18.50 10.04
CA VAL A 29 -5.41 19.35 10.21
C VAL A 29 -6.64 18.69 9.59
N ILE A 30 -6.55 18.19 8.35
CA ILE A 30 -7.64 17.45 7.68
C ILE A 30 -7.99 16.22 8.51
N ALA A 31 -7.01 15.37 8.89
CA ALA A 31 -7.28 14.20 9.71
C ALA A 31 -7.95 14.54 11.06
N LYS A 32 -7.63 15.69 11.68
CA LYS A 32 -8.30 16.16 12.91
C LYS A 32 -9.68 16.75 12.64
N LEU A 33 -9.83 17.61 11.64
CA LEU A 33 -11.10 18.24 11.26
C LEU A 33 -12.10 17.17 10.84
N THR A 34 -11.70 16.23 10.00
CA THR A 34 -12.55 15.14 9.56
C THR A 34 -12.91 14.22 10.74
N LYS A 35 -12.00 14.01 11.72
CA LYS A 35 -12.30 13.16 12.89
C LYS A 35 -13.30 13.83 13.84
N LEU A 36 -13.10 15.11 14.12
CA LEU A 36 -13.92 15.86 15.06
C LEU A 36 -15.27 16.28 14.45
N GLY A 37 -15.27 16.62 13.16
CA GLY A 37 -16.44 17.08 12.42
C GLY A 37 -17.20 15.99 11.67
N TRP A 38 -16.87 14.71 11.83
CA TRP A 38 -17.45 13.60 11.03
C TRP A 38 -18.99 13.55 11.03
N PHE A 39 -19.58 13.92 12.17
CA PHE A 39 -21.03 13.98 12.39
C PHE A 39 -21.60 15.39 12.27
N GLU A 40 -20.77 16.40 12.00
CA GLU A 40 -21.24 17.76 11.79
C GLU A 40 -21.97 17.86 10.45
N VAL A 41 -23.24 18.22 10.56
CA VAL A 41 -24.13 18.49 9.43
C VAL A 41 -24.27 20.01 9.32
N GLN A 42 -23.98 20.58 8.15
CA GLN A 42 -24.40 21.94 7.83
C GLN A 42 -25.28 21.90 6.60
N LYS A 43 -26.46 22.51 6.68
CA LYS A 43 -27.43 22.57 5.57
C LYS A 43 -27.73 21.19 4.97
N ASP A 44 -27.99 20.21 5.83
CA ASP A 44 -28.28 18.81 5.47
C ASP A 44 -27.15 18.05 4.76
N GLU A 45 -25.95 18.62 4.67
CA GLU A 45 -24.75 17.96 4.14
C GLU A 45 -23.70 17.71 5.24
N PHE A 46 -23.08 16.54 5.19
CA PHE A 46 -21.93 16.21 6.04
C PHE A 46 -20.65 16.86 5.50
N VAL A 47 -20.40 18.10 5.94
CA VAL A 47 -19.34 18.98 5.39
C VAL A 47 -17.94 18.38 5.49
N PHE A 48 -17.70 17.50 6.46
CA PHE A 48 -16.40 16.89 6.70
C PHE A 48 -16.26 15.48 6.11
N ARG A 49 -17.30 14.96 5.44
CA ARG A 49 -17.21 13.67 4.72
C ARG A 49 -16.66 13.80 3.30
N ASP A 50 -16.26 15.01 2.90
CA ASP A 50 -15.61 15.29 1.61
C ASP A 50 -14.13 14.86 1.55
N ILE A 51 -13.72 13.96 2.46
CA ILE A 51 -12.39 13.32 2.48
C ILE A 51 -12.05 12.63 1.15
N ILE A 52 -13.07 12.32 0.38
CA ILE A 52 -13.01 11.73 -0.95
C ILE A 52 -12.43 12.70 -1.97
N ALA A 53 -12.87 13.96 -1.96
CA ALA A 53 -12.28 15.00 -2.80
C ALA A 53 -10.82 15.25 -2.41
N ASP A 54 -10.50 15.18 -1.11
CA ASP A 54 -9.13 15.32 -0.63
C ASP A 54 -8.24 14.17 -1.11
N VAL A 55 -8.66 12.91 -0.95
CA VAL A 55 -7.94 11.72 -1.47
C VAL A 55 -7.70 11.84 -2.98
N LYS A 56 -8.75 12.17 -3.75
CA LYS A 56 -8.64 12.33 -5.22
C LYS A 56 -7.63 13.43 -5.60
N ARG A 57 -7.58 14.54 -4.87
CA ARG A 57 -6.61 15.63 -5.10
C ARG A 57 -5.19 15.27 -4.68
N PHE A 58 -5.01 14.61 -3.54
CA PHE A 58 -3.68 14.17 -3.10
C PHE A 58 -3.06 13.19 -4.10
N LEU A 59 -3.86 12.28 -4.67
CA LEU A 59 -3.42 11.37 -5.72
C LEU A 59 -2.89 12.09 -6.97
N GLN A 60 -3.40 13.28 -7.29
CA GLN A 60 -2.91 14.09 -8.43
C GLN A 60 -1.56 14.77 -8.15
N GLY A 61 -1.15 14.91 -6.88
CA GLY A 61 0.07 15.59 -6.44
C GLY A 61 1.24 14.67 -6.06
N LEU A 62 1.16 13.37 -6.38
CA LEU A 62 2.13 12.34 -5.97
C LEU A 62 3.46 12.35 -6.74
N SER A 63 3.67 13.31 -7.64
CA SER A 63 4.92 13.44 -8.39
C SER A 63 6.13 13.78 -7.51
N ASP A 64 5.91 14.26 -6.29
CA ASP A 64 6.95 14.57 -5.30
C ASP A 64 7.06 13.45 -4.23
N PRO A 65 8.27 12.92 -3.97
CA PRO A 65 8.48 11.86 -2.97
C PRO A 65 8.06 12.24 -1.54
N GLY A 66 8.16 13.52 -1.15
CA GLY A 66 7.71 14.00 0.15
C GLY A 66 6.19 13.96 0.28
N ASN A 67 5.48 14.32 -0.79
CA ASN A 67 4.01 14.23 -0.84
C ASN A 67 3.54 12.78 -0.75
N TYR A 68 4.26 11.86 -1.39
CA TYR A 68 3.96 10.44 -1.36
C TYR A 68 4.00 9.87 0.06
N HIS A 69 5.10 10.12 0.80
CA HIS A 69 5.25 9.58 2.16
C HIS A 69 4.16 10.11 3.11
N GLU A 70 3.88 11.40 3.04
CA GLU A 70 2.84 12.03 3.85
C GLU A 70 1.44 11.54 3.47
N PHE A 71 1.17 11.26 2.19
CA PHE A 71 -0.07 10.62 1.78
C PHE A 71 -0.20 9.18 2.32
N CYS A 72 0.86 8.37 2.32
CA CYS A 72 0.85 7.06 2.95
C CYS A 72 0.52 7.15 4.45
N ARG A 73 1.09 8.14 5.16
CA ARG A 73 0.77 8.40 6.58
C ARG A 73 -0.68 8.83 6.79
N PHE A 74 -1.21 9.67 5.91
CA PHE A 74 -2.62 10.05 5.92
C PHE A 74 -3.54 8.83 5.78
N LEU A 75 -3.26 7.99 4.78
CA LEU A 75 -4.01 6.76 4.52
C LEU A 75 -4.01 5.82 5.74
N ALA A 76 -2.87 5.60 6.39
CA ALA A 76 -2.79 4.79 7.62
C ALA A 76 -3.67 5.33 8.77
N ARG A 77 -3.89 6.66 8.82
CA ARG A 77 -4.69 7.32 9.85
C ARG A 77 -6.18 7.33 9.54
N LEU A 78 -6.57 7.15 8.27
CA LEU A 78 -7.97 7.10 7.85
C LEU A 78 -8.73 6.04 8.66
N LYS A 79 -8.19 4.83 8.76
CA LYS A 79 -8.81 3.73 9.50
C LYS A 79 -8.81 3.88 11.03
N THR A 80 -7.90 4.67 11.59
CA THR A 80 -7.94 4.99 13.04
C THR A 80 -8.95 6.07 13.38
N ASN A 81 -9.34 6.86 12.39
CA ASN A 81 -10.28 7.96 12.58
C ASN A 81 -11.72 7.51 12.33
N TYR A 82 -11.96 6.48 11.51
CA TYR A 82 -13.30 6.00 11.14
C TYR A 82 -13.43 4.48 11.25
N GLN A 83 -14.59 4.01 11.70
CA GLN A 83 -14.92 2.60 11.62
C GLN A 83 -15.26 2.22 10.18
N LEU A 84 -14.91 1.00 9.77
CA LEU A 84 -15.18 0.54 8.39
C LEU A 84 -16.67 0.63 8.04
N GLY A 85 -17.56 0.31 8.99
CA GLY A 85 -19.01 0.43 8.80
C GLY A 85 -19.50 1.85 8.54
N GLU A 86 -18.75 2.89 8.93
CA GLU A 86 -19.08 4.28 8.63
C GLU A 86 -18.52 4.72 7.28
N LEU A 87 -17.33 4.23 6.92
CA LEU A 87 -16.69 4.52 5.64
C LEU A 87 -17.50 4.01 4.46
N VAL A 88 -18.06 2.80 4.57
CA VAL A 88 -18.88 2.20 3.50
C VAL A 88 -20.17 2.96 3.20
N LEU A 89 -20.64 3.80 4.14
CA LEU A 89 -21.84 4.62 3.98
C LEU A 89 -21.56 5.98 3.31
N VAL A 90 -20.28 6.31 3.07
CA VAL A 90 -19.91 7.56 2.41
C VAL A 90 -20.18 7.42 0.91
N LYS A 91 -20.84 8.43 0.32
CA LYS A 91 -21.06 8.52 -1.13
C LYS A 91 -19.74 8.36 -1.87
N GLU A 92 -19.69 7.61 -2.97
CA GLU A 92 -18.44 7.34 -3.74
C GLU A 92 -17.38 6.48 -3.01
N TYR A 93 -17.70 5.83 -1.87
CA TYR A 93 -16.77 4.92 -1.19
C TYR A 93 -16.12 3.90 -2.14
N ALA A 94 -16.92 3.27 -3.00
CA ALA A 94 -16.46 2.24 -3.94
C ALA A 94 -15.35 2.74 -4.89
N GLU A 95 -15.47 3.99 -5.38
CA GLU A 95 -14.45 4.60 -6.24
C GLU A 95 -13.17 4.88 -5.45
N VAL A 96 -13.32 5.41 -4.23
CA VAL A 96 -12.18 5.83 -3.39
C VAL A 96 -11.38 4.64 -2.91
N ILE A 97 -12.04 3.58 -2.43
CA ILE A 97 -11.32 2.38 -2.01
C ILE A 97 -10.59 1.73 -3.17
N GLY A 98 -11.16 1.78 -4.39
CA GLY A 98 -10.47 1.36 -5.62
C GLY A 98 -9.24 2.21 -5.94
N LEU A 99 -9.33 3.54 -5.81
CA LEU A 99 -8.19 4.43 -5.99
C LEU A 99 -7.08 4.16 -4.95
N ILE A 100 -7.43 3.95 -3.68
CA ILE A 100 -6.48 3.62 -2.61
C ILE A 100 -5.84 2.26 -2.87
N ALA A 101 -6.60 1.28 -3.35
CA ALA A 101 -6.09 -0.05 -3.71
C ALA A 101 -5.10 0.02 -4.87
N ASN A 102 -5.46 0.70 -5.96
CA ASN A 102 -4.58 0.91 -7.10
C ASN A 102 -3.30 1.63 -6.69
N PHE A 103 -3.43 2.72 -5.93
CA PHE A 103 -2.28 3.42 -5.37
C PHE A 103 -1.40 2.48 -4.53
N THR A 104 -2.00 1.66 -3.66
CA THR A 104 -1.26 0.70 -2.82
C THR A 104 -0.51 -0.32 -3.67
N ILE A 105 -1.14 -0.89 -4.69
CA ILE A 105 -0.52 -1.87 -5.59
C ILE A 105 0.67 -1.24 -6.33
N THR A 106 0.49 -0.06 -6.93
CA THR A 106 1.58 0.66 -7.60
C THR A 106 2.70 1.02 -6.64
N SER A 107 2.36 1.42 -5.42
CA SER A 107 3.30 1.76 -4.34
C SER A 107 4.17 0.58 -3.92
N LEU A 108 3.59 -0.62 -3.87
CA LEU A 108 4.31 -1.85 -3.53
C LEU A 108 5.29 -2.27 -4.62
N GLN A 109 4.92 -2.06 -5.88
CA GLN A 109 5.77 -2.33 -7.05
C GLN A 109 6.97 -1.36 -7.13
N HIS A 110 6.77 -0.10 -6.74
CA HIS A 110 7.81 0.95 -6.78
C HIS A 110 8.42 1.20 -5.39
N TRP A 111 8.86 0.12 -4.73
CA TRP A 111 9.38 0.18 -3.36
C TRP A 111 10.62 1.07 -3.19
N GLU A 112 11.41 1.24 -4.26
CA GLU A 112 12.62 2.07 -4.31
C GLU A 112 12.36 3.53 -3.93
N PHE A 113 11.16 4.05 -4.20
CA PHE A 113 10.84 5.46 -4.00
C PHE A 113 10.61 5.83 -2.54
N ALA A 114 10.13 4.89 -1.70
CA ALA A 114 9.90 5.14 -0.29
C ALA A 114 9.72 3.83 0.52
N PRO A 115 10.81 3.15 0.90
CA PRO A 115 10.75 1.87 1.61
C PRO A 115 10.02 1.96 2.95
N ASN A 116 10.19 3.09 3.67
CA ASN A 116 9.52 3.34 4.95
C ASN A 116 8.00 3.57 4.83
N SER A 117 7.49 3.84 3.62
CA SER A 117 6.06 4.11 3.39
C SER A 117 5.20 2.85 3.29
N VAL A 118 5.82 1.72 2.90
CA VAL A 118 5.12 0.45 2.67
C VAL A 118 4.37 -0.01 3.93
N HIS A 119 5.00 0.15 5.10
CA HIS A 119 4.39 -0.19 6.38
C HIS A 119 3.05 0.52 6.60
N TYR A 120 2.94 1.82 6.30
CA TYR A 120 1.71 2.58 6.49
C TYR A 120 0.54 2.06 5.65
N LEU A 121 0.83 1.67 4.41
CA LEU A 121 -0.16 1.10 3.51
C LEU A 121 -0.61 -0.27 4.01
N LEU A 122 0.33 -1.13 4.39
CA LEU A 122 0.00 -2.45 4.97
C LEU A 122 -0.78 -2.30 6.29
N THR A 123 -0.46 -1.33 7.14
CA THR A 123 -1.21 -1.03 8.38
C THR A 123 -2.65 -0.65 8.06
N LEU A 124 -2.89 0.16 7.03
CA LEU A 124 -4.24 0.54 6.61
C LEU A 124 -5.05 -0.73 6.28
N TRP A 125 -4.54 -1.54 5.36
CA TRP A 125 -5.25 -2.73 4.88
C TRP A 125 -5.42 -3.78 5.97
N GLN A 126 -4.40 -4.03 6.78
CA GLN A 126 -4.48 -4.90 7.96
C GLN A 126 -5.64 -4.49 8.86
N ARG A 127 -5.71 -3.19 9.23
CA ARG A 127 -6.76 -2.69 10.12
C ARG A 127 -8.14 -2.69 9.49
N MET A 128 -8.23 -2.44 8.18
CA MET A 128 -9.49 -2.53 7.42
C MET A 128 -10.02 -3.96 7.42
N VAL A 129 -9.21 -4.93 7.01
CA VAL A 129 -9.57 -6.36 6.96
C VAL A 129 -9.93 -6.89 8.36
N ALA A 130 -9.12 -6.57 9.38
CA ALA A 130 -9.41 -6.98 10.75
C ALA A 130 -10.75 -6.42 11.30
N SER A 131 -11.30 -5.38 10.67
CA SER A 131 -12.58 -4.80 11.06
C SER A 131 -13.79 -5.42 10.37
N VAL A 132 -13.59 -6.21 9.30
CA VAL A 132 -14.66 -6.84 8.50
C VAL A 132 -15.65 -7.62 9.37
N PRO A 133 -15.23 -8.49 10.30
CA PRO A 133 -16.16 -9.29 11.12
C PRO A 133 -17.09 -8.44 12.01
N PHE A 134 -16.75 -7.17 12.23
CA PHE A 134 -17.50 -6.26 13.10
C PHE A 134 -18.38 -5.28 12.32
N VAL A 135 -18.35 -5.31 10.98
CA VAL A 135 -19.19 -4.45 10.14
C VAL A 135 -20.62 -5.00 10.13
N LYS A 136 -21.57 -4.17 10.55
CA LYS A 136 -23.01 -4.48 10.53
C LYS A 136 -23.77 -3.84 9.36
N SER A 137 -23.07 -3.07 8.53
CA SER A 137 -23.65 -2.39 7.37
C SER A 137 -24.01 -3.41 6.28
N ALA A 138 -25.12 -3.17 5.57
CA ALA A 138 -25.50 -3.93 4.38
C ALA A 138 -24.70 -3.53 3.13
N GLU A 139 -24.02 -2.37 3.17
CA GLU A 139 -23.21 -1.86 2.05
C GLU A 139 -21.92 -2.68 1.86
N PRO A 140 -21.51 -2.95 0.61
CA PRO A 140 -20.34 -3.77 0.32
C PRO A 140 -19.03 -3.04 0.70
N HIS A 141 -18.19 -3.69 1.51
CA HIS A 141 -16.89 -3.13 1.90
C HIS A 141 -15.80 -3.26 0.81
N LEU A 142 -15.98 -4.13 -0.18
CA LEU A 142 -15.07 -4.39 -1.32
C LEU A 142 -13.65 -4.89 -0.95
N LEU A 143 -13.37 -5.10 0.33
CA LEU A 143 -12.07 -5.61 0.80
C LEU A 143 -11.74 -7.01 0.26
N ASP A 144 -12.75 -7.88 0.03
CA ASP A 144 -12.57 -9.21 -0.54
C ASP A 144 -12.09 -9.18 -2.01
N THR A 145 -12.29 -8.04 -2.69
CA THR A 145 -11.76 -7.81 -4.04
C THR A 145 -10.33 -7.30 -4.01
N TYR A 146 -10.02 -6.35 -3.14
CA TYR A 146 -8.73 -5.65 -3.17
C TYR A 146 -7.63 -6.28 -2.29
N ALA A 147 -7.99 -6.92 -1.18
CA ALA A 147 -7.02 -7.57 -0.29
C ALA A 147 -6.21 -8.69 -0.99
N PRO A 148 -6.80 -9.56 -1.84
CA PRO A 148 -6.03 -10.52 -2.65
C PRO A 148 -5.05 -9.84 -3.59
N GLU A 149 -5.49 -8.81 -4.30
CA GLU A 149 -4.66 -8.12 -5.30
C GLU A 149 -3.46 -7.43 -4.64
N ILE A 150 -3.66 -6.83 -3.47
CA ILE A 150 -2.59 -6.22 -2.67
C ILE A 150 -1.63 -7.28 -2.15
N THR A 151 -2.16 -8.41 -1.67
CA THR A 151 -1.33 -9.53 -1.19
C THR A 151 -0.46 -10.08 -2.32
N LYS A 152 -1.06 -10.27 -3.50
CA LYS A 152 -0.36 -10.68 -4.71
C LYS A 152 0.70 -9.68 -5.12
N ALA A 153 0.36 -8.40 -5.20
CA ALA A 153 1.29 -7.34 -5.57
C ALA A 153 2.49 -7.29 -4.62
N PHE A 154 2.27 -7.41 -3.30
CA PHE A 154 3.35 -7.46 -2.32
C PHE A 154 4.30 -8.63 -2.58
N ILE A 155 3.77 -9.86 -2.66
CA ILE A 155 4.60 -11.07 -2.85
C ILE A 155 5.37 -11.00 -4.17
N THR A 156 4.68 -10.68 -5.27
CA THR A 156 5.29 -10.57 -6.59
C THR A 156 6.38 -9.49 -6.62
N SER A 157 6.14 -8.31 -6.03
CA SER A 157 7.15 -7.24 -6.00
C SER A 157 8.44 -7.65 -5.29
N ARG A 158 8.35 -8.46 -4.22
CA ARG A 158 9.51 -8.96 -3.46
C ARG A 158 10.26 -10.07 -4.21
N LEU A 159 9.57 -10.88 -4.99
CA LEU A 159 10.22 -11.87 -5.85
C LEU A 159 10.93 -11.21 -7.03
N GLU A 160 10.29 -10.21 -7.65
CA GLU A 160 10.85 -9.46 -8.77
C GLU A 160 12.06 -8.59 -8.35
N SER A 161 12.08 -8.09 -7.10
CA SER A 161 13.20 -7.28 -6.60
C SER A 161 14.52 -8.03 -6.57
N VAL A 162 14.51 -9.37 -6.47
CA VAL A 162 15.74 -10.19 -6.43
C VAL A 162 16.61 -9.93 -7.66
N ALA A 163 15.99 -9.86 -8.85
CA ALA A 163 16.74 -9.61 -10.09
C ALA A 163 17.37 -8.21 -10.11
N ILE A 164 16.72 -7.22 -9.51
CA ILE A 164 17.21 -5.83 -9.41
C ILE A 164 18.36 -5.75 -8.41
N VAL A 165 18.17 -6.31 -7.21
CA VAL A 165 19.16 -6.31 -6.11
C VAL A 165 20.46 -6.97 -6.57
N VAL A 166 20.38 -8.12 -7.23
CA VAL A 166 21.56 -8.84 -7.75
C VAL A 166 22.24 -8.07 -8.89
N ARG A 167 21.47 -7.52 -9.84
CA ARG A 167 22.01 -6.80 -10.99
C ARG A 167 22.73 -5.52 -10.59
N ASP A 168 22.11 -4.74 -9.69
CA ASP A 168 22.58 -3.41 -9.31
C ASP A 168 23.46 -3.45 -8.04
N ASN A 169 23.71 -4.66 -7.50
CA ASN A 169 24.51 -4.91 -6.30
C ASN A 169 24.07 -4.05 -5.10
N LEU A 170 22.76 -4.04 -4.85
CA LEU A 170 22.13 -3.34 -3.73
C LEU A 170 22.20 -4.20 -2.46
N ASP A 171 22.04 -3.56 -1.29
CA ASP A 171 21.89 -4.27 -0.02
C ASP A 171 20.66 -5.18 -0.07
N ASP A 172 20.74 -6.37 0.54
CA ASP A 172 19.62 -7.30 0.58
C ASP A 172 18.49 -6.70 1.43
N PRO A 173 17.30 -6.41 0.86
CA PRO A 173 16.18 -5.86 1.61
C PRO A 173 15.66 -6.82 2.70
N LEU A 174 16.08 -8.09 2.68
CA LEU A 174 15.74 -9.09 3.69
C LEU A 174 16.65 -9.09 4.92
N ASP A 175 17.79 -8.39 4.89
CA ASP A 175 18.71 -8.30 6.02
C ASP A 175 18.11 -7.54 7.21
N ASP A 176 17.20 -6.58 6.95
CA ASP A 176 16.39 -5.94 7.99
C ASP A 176 15.22 -6.86 8.42
N THR A 177 15.60 -7.93 9.11
CA THR A 177 14.68 -8.95 9.63
C THR A 177 13.55 -8.38 10.49
N ALA A 178 13.78 -7.28 11.20
CA ALA A 178 12.76 -6.63 12.03
C ALA A 178 11.66 -6.00 11.16
N THR A 179 12.06 -5.22 10.15
CA THR A 179 11.12 -4.62 9.19
C THR A 179 10.40 -5.70 8.37
N VAL A 180 11.12 -6.73 7.93
CA VAL A 180 10.53 -7.87 7.20
C VAL A 180 9.48 -8.56 8.06
N PHE A 181 9.80 -8.92 9.30
CA PHE A 181 8.88 -9.60 10.20
C PHE A 181 7.60 -8.77 10.43
N GLN A 182 7.78 -7.47 10.66
CA GLN A 182 6.66 -6.54 10.82
C GLN A 182 5.77 -6.52 9.57
N GLN A 183 6.35 -6.38 8.36
CA GLN A 183 5.57 -6.36 7.12
C GLN A 183 4.82 -7.68 6.90
N LEU A 184 5.46 -8.81 7.20
CA LEU A 184 4.85 -10.14 7.08
C LEU A 184 3.68 -10.32 8.05
N GLU A 185 3.78 -9.86 9.30
CA GLU A 185 2.66 -9.93 10.26
C GLU A 185 1.42 -9.17 9.76
N GLN A 186 1.65 -7.99 9.17
CA GLN A 186 0.58 -7.18 8.58
C GLN A 186 -0.04 -7.88 7.38
N LEU A 187 0.79 -8.37 6.46
CA LEU A 187 0.37 -9.06 5.26
C LEU A 187 -0.43 -10.33 5.60
N CYS A 188 -0.01 -11.09 6.62
CA CYS A 188 -0.71 -12.28 7.11
C CYS A 188 -2.15 -11.99 7.52
N THR A 189 -2.45 -10.80 8.02
CA THR A 189 -3.83 -10.41 8.33
C THR A 189 -4.61 -10.08 7.07
N VAL A 190 -3.98 -9.39 6.11
CA VAL A 190 -4.61 -9.01 4.84
C VAL A 190 -4.93 -10.24 4.00
N SER A 191 -4.00 -11.19 3.91
CA SER A 191 -4.15 -12.42 3.13
C SER A 191 -5.24 -13.34 3.65
N ARG A 192 -5.55 -13.29 4.95
CA ARG A 192 -6.64 -14.06 5.57
C ARG A 192 -8.03 -13.65 5.08
N CYS A 193 -8.18 -12.45 4.51
CA CYS A 193 -9.45 -12.01 3.92
C CYS A 193 -9.92 -13.02 2.86
N GLU A 194 -8.97 -13.55 2.08
CA GLU A 194 -9.21 -14.49 0.98
C GLU A 194 -8.10 -15.56 1.01
N TYR A 195 -8.15 -16.35 2.07
CA TYR A 195 -7.10 -17.32 2.39
C TYR A 195 -6.88 -18.33 1.25
N GLU A 196 -7.95 -18.85 0.65
CA GLU A 196 -7.86 -19.85 -0.42
C GLU A 196 -7.11 -19.30 -1.64
N LYS A 197 -7.50 -18.13 -2.14
CA LYS A 197 -6.83 -17.47 -3.27
C LYS A 197 -5.36 -17.18 -2.97
N THR A 198 -5.06 -16.74 -1.75
CA THR A 198 -3.66 -16.50 -1.34
C THR A 198 -2.87 -17.80 -1.34
N CYS A 199 -3.40 -18.88 -0.77
CA CYS A 199 -2.73 -20.17 -0.72
C CYS A 199 -2.45 -20.72 -2.11
N THR A 200 -3.42 -20.65 -3.03
CA THR A 200 -3.22 -21.05 -4.43
C THR A 200 -2.09 -20.27 -5.08
N LEU A 201 -2.07 -18.95 -4.91
CA LEU A 201 -1.00 -18.10 -5.42
C LEU A 201 0.38 -18.50 -4.86
N LEU A 202 0.48 -18.70 -3.54
CA LEU A 202 1.74 -19.10 -2.90
C LEU A 202 2.24 -20.43 -3.46
N VAL A 203 1.39 -21.45 -3.54
CA VAL A 203 1.77 -22.76 -4.10
C VAL A 203 2.28 -22.62 -5.53
N GLN A 204 1.58 -21.89 -6.38
CA GLN A 204 1.99 -21.65 -7.78
C GLN A 204 3.36 -20.98 -7.87
N LEU A 205 3.61 -19.95 -7.06
CA LEU A 205 4.88 -19.23 -7.05
C LEU A 205 6.02 -20.12 -6.53
N PHE A 206 5.78 -20.91 -5.49
CA PHE A 206 6.76 -21.87 -4.97
C PHE A 206 7.11 -22.93 -6.01
N ASP A 207 6.11 -23.55 -6.65
CA ASP A 207 6.32 -24.57 -7.66
C ASP A 207 7.11 -24.01 -8.86
N GLN A 208 6.75 -22.82 -9.33
CA GLN A 208 7.45 -22.15 -10.43
C GLN A 208 8.91 -21.87 -10.08
N ASN A 209 9.17 -21.31 -8.88
CA ASN A 209 10.53 -20.98 -8.44
C ASN A 209 11.37 -22.24 -8.20
N ALA A 210 10.80 -23.29 -7.59
CA ALA A 210 11.48 -24.56 -7.39
C ALA A 210 11.89 -25.21 -8.72
N GLN A 211 10.98 -25.22 -9.70
CA GLN A 211 11.28 -25.72 -11.05
C GLN A 211 12.38 -24.91 -11.74
N ASN A 212 12.35 -23.59 -11.63
CA ASN A 212 13.38 -22.73 -12.20
C ASN A 212 14.75 -22.98 -11.57
N TYR A 213 14.80 -23.11 -10.25
CA TYR A 213 16.01 -23.45 -9.52
C TYR A 213 16.57 -24.82 -9.92
N GLN A 214 15.72 -25.85 -10.05
CA GLN A 214 16.13 -27.17 -10.52
C GLN A 214 16.71 -27.13 -11.93
N LYS A 215 16.09 -26.40 -12.86
CA LYS A 215 16.62 -26.21 -14.23
C LYS A 215 18.01 -25.57 -14.22
N LEU A 216 18.21 -24.55 -13.39
CA LEU A 216 19.50 -23.87 -13.25
C LEU A 216 20.58 -24.82 -12.72
N LEU A 217 20.29 -25.62 -11.68
CA LEU A 217 21.23 -26.61 -11.16
C LEU A 217 21.65 -27.63 -12.22
N HIS A 218 20.69 -28.15 -12.99
CA HIS A 218 20.99 -29.09 -14.07
C HIS A 218 21.82 -28.44 -15.19
N SER A 219 21.55 -27.18 -15.54
CA SER A 219 22.35 -26.44 -16.54
C SER A 219 23.76 -26.09 -16.06
N ALA A 220 23.93 -25.77 -14.77
CA ALA A 220 25.22 -25.47 -14.16
C ALA A 220 26.11 -26.72 -14.08
N SER A 221 25.51 -27.89 -13.83
CA SER A 221 26.22 -29.18 -13.88
C SER A 221 26.66 -29.62 -15.29
N ALA A 222 26.18 -28.93 -16.34
CA ALA A 222 26.50 -29.21 -17.74
C ALA A 222 27.60 -28.29 -18.32
N LEU A 223 28.10 -27.30 -17.57
CA LEU A 223 29.30 -26.55 -17.93
C LEU A 223 30.52 -27.43 -17.66
N PRO A 224 31.31 -27.83 -18.68
CA PRO A 224 32.48 -28.68 -18.45
C PRO A 224 33.52 -27.90 -17.66
N VAL A 225 34.07 -28.56 -16.64
CA VAL A 225 35.38 -28.27 -16.07
C VAL A 225 36.42 -28.54 -17.17
N ASP A 226 36.57 -27.62 -18.11
CA ASP A 226 37.74 -27.53 -19.00
C ASP A 226 38.77 -26.61 -18.32
N VAL A 227 39.16 -27.00 -17.10
CA VAL A 227 40.49 -26.62 -16.61
C VAL A 227 41.41 -27.67 -17.21
N ALA A 228 42.02 -27.30 -18.33
CA ALA A 228 43.13 -28.02 -18.92
C ALA A 228 44.13 -28.38 -17.82
N ILE A 229 44.17 -29.67 -17.46
CA ILE A 229 45.35 -30.28 -16.86
C ILE A 229 46.35 -30.33 -18.00
N GLN A 230 47.11 -29.25 -18.15
CA GLN A 230 48.31 -29.24 -18.97
C GLN A 230 49.39 -29.90 -18.11
N GLU A 231 49.49 -31.23 -18.22
CA GLU A 231 50.72 -31.95 -17.86
C GLU A 231 51.80 -31.46 -18.83
N ASP A 232 52.77 -30.70 -18.32
CA ASP A 232 54.06 -30.50 -18.97
C ASP A 232 55.18 -30.62 -17.93
N MET A 233 55.93 -31.71 -18.10
CA MET A 233 57.29 -32.03 -17.65
C MET A 233 57.56 -32.57 -16.24
#